data_AF-A0A5B9DQ72-F1
#
_entry.id   AF-A0A5B9DQ72-F1
#
_cell.length_a   1.000
_cell.length_b   1.000
_cell.length_c   1.000
_cell.angle_alpha   90.00
_cell.angle_beta   90.00
_cell.angle_gamma   90.00
#
_symmetry.space_group_name_H-M   'P 1'
#
loop_
_entity.id
_entity.type
_entity.pdbx_description
1 polymer ?
#
loop_
_entity_poly.entity_id
_entity_poly.type
_entity_poly.pdbx_seq_one_letter_code
_entity_poly.pdbx_strand_id
1 'polypeptide(L)'
;MHIHILKAPGELFLGSDSASAFAQGPRRFRSVAKAVRFAIEHAAPVSLRGATLKIGNRVLGPNQIRRLHQGLMAGSLNGPSV
;
A
#
# COMPACT_ATOMS: atom_id res chain seq x y z
N MET A 1 -9.59 -2.03 15.92
CA MET A 1 -9.41 -1.94 14.45
C MET A 1 -8.65 -0.67 14.11
N HIS A 2 -7.42 -0.76 13.55
CA HIS A 2 -6.57 0.40 13.23
C HIS A 2 -6.97 1.08 11.91
N ILE A 3 -8.24 1.47 11.75
CA ILE A 3 -8.73 2.18 10.55
C ILE A 3 -8.08 3.56 10.35
N HIS A 4 -7.49 4.15 11.39
CA HIS A 4 -6.78 5.42 11.31
C HIS A 4 -5.54 5.37 10.40
N ILE A 5 -4.87 4.21 10.32
CA ILE A 5 -3.66 4.09 9.50
C ILE A 5 -3.97 4.20 8.00
N LEU A 6 -5.19 3.84 7.60
CA LEU A 6 -5.64 3.90 6.21
C LEU A 6 -5.83 5.32 5.71
N LYS A 7 -6.19 6.25 6.62
CA LYS A 7 -6.35 7.68 6.34
C LYS A 7 -5.04 8.46 6.50
N ALA A 8 -4.03 7.88 7.14
CA ALA A 8 -2.73 8.50 7.29
C ALA A 8 -2.02 8.65 5.92
N PRO A 9 -1.22 9.71 5.72
CA PRO A 9 -0.38 9.83 4.54
C PRO A 9 0.65 8.71 4.50
N GLY A 10 0.96 8.24 3.29
CA GLY A 10 1.91 7.15 3.07
C GLY A 10 2.81 7.42 1.87
N GLU A 11 4.04 6.97 1.95
CA GLU A 11 5.04 7.05 0.89
C GLU A 11 5.27 5.65 0.32
N LEU A 12 4.87 5.44 -0.94
CA LEU A 12 4.98 4.18 -1.64
C LEU A 12 6.18 4.20 -2.57
N PHE A 13 7.14 3.33 -2.31
CA PHE A 13 8.28 3.06 -3.17
C PHE A 13 7.91 1.87 -4.04
N LEU A 14 7.94 2.05 -5.37
CA LEU A 14 7.64 1.01 -6.35
C LEU A 14 8.90 0.69 -7.14
N GLY A 15 9.20 -0.60 -7.28
CA GLY A 15 10.39 -1.05 -7.98
C GLY A 15 10.41 -2.56 -8.10
N SER A 16 11.13 -3.06 -9.09
CA SER A 16 11.33 -4.51 -9.27
C SER A 16 12.04 -5.13 -8.07
N ASP A 17 12.83 -4.31 -7.38
CA ASP A 17 13.68 -4.61 -6.24
C ASP A 17 13.75 -3.37 -5.33
N SER A 18 14.22 -3.54 -4.09
CA SER A 18 14.29 -2.42 -3.15
C SER A 18 15.20 -1.30 -3.65
N ALA A 19 16.32 -1.62 -4.30
CA ALA A 19 17.25 -0.61 -4.82
C ALA A 19 16.62 0.22 -5.94
N SER A 20 15.93 -0.40 -6.90
CA SER A 20 15.18 0.32 -7.93
C SER A 20 14.01 1.11 -7.36
N ALA A 21 13.36 0.61 -6.30
CA ALA A 21 12.30 1.34 -5.62
C ALA A 21 12.82 2.61 -4.91
N PHE A 22 14.01 2.56 -4.31
CA PHE A 22 14.67 3.74 -3.75
C PHE A 22 15.17 4.70 -4.85
N ALA A 23 15.67 4.17 -5.96
CA ALA A 23 16.14 4.99 -7.09
C ALA A 23 15.00 5.76 -7.80
N GLN A 24 13.82 5.15 -7.94
CA GLN A 24 12.62 5.83 -8.45
C GLN A 24 12.03 6.82 -7.43
N GLY A 25 12.34 6.61 -6.15
CA GLY A 25 11.93 7.48 -5.05
C GLY A 25 10.50 7.22 -4.55
N PRO A 26 10.13 7.87 -3.43
CA PRO A 26 8.82 7.70 -2.82
C PRO A 26 7.73 8.41 -3.62
N ARG A 27 6.68 7.67 -3.96
CA ARG A 27 5.42 8.26 -4.40
C ARG A 27 4.54 8.55 -3.20
N ARG A 28 4.31 9.83 -2.93
CA ARG A 28 3.50 10.29 -1.80
C ARG A 28 2.01 10.19 -2.11
N PHE A 29 1.27 9.61 -1.18
CA PHE A 29 -0.18 9.51 -1.25
C PHE A 29 -0.80 10.17 -0.01
N ARG A 30 -1.93 10.84 -0.25
CA ARG A 30 -2.73 11.45 0.83
C ARG A 30 -3.28 10.43 1.82
N SER A 31 -3.40 9.17 1.42
CA SER A 31 -3.87 8.09 2.27
C SER A 31 -3.21 6.75 1.91
N VAL A 32 -2.93 5.94 2.92
CA VAL A 32 -2.42 4.57 2.78
C VAL A 32 -3.35 3.69 1.96
N ALA A 33 -4.67 3.85 2.12
CA ALA A 33 -5.63 3.10 1.30
C ALA A 33 -5.43 3.38 -0.20
N LYS A 34 -5.20 4.65 -0.59
CA LYS A 34 -4.90 5.01 -1.98
C LYS A 34 -3.55 4.49 -2.44
N ALA A 35 -2.54 4.53 -1.58
CA ALA A 35 -1.22 3.97 -1.88
C ALA A 35 -1.30 2.47 -2.17
N VAL A 36 -1.99 1.71 -1.31
CA VAL A 36 -2.15 0.25 -1.46
C VAL A 36 -2.97 -0.10 -2.69
N ARG A 37 -4.06 0.62 -2.94
CA ARG A 37 -4.87 0.44 -4.14
C ARG A 37 -4.05 0.72 -5.41
N PHE A 38 -3.28 1.81 -5.42
CA PHE A 38 -2.38 2.10 -6.53
C PHE A 38 -1.33 1.02 -6.74
N ALA A 39 -0.74 0.51 -5.66
CA ALA A 39 0.26 -0.56 -5.72
C ALA A 39 -0.27 -1.86 -6.34
N ILE A 40 -1.58 -2.13 -6.23
CA ILE A 40 -2.17 -3.40 -6.67
C ILE A 40 -2.92 -3.27 -7.98
N GLU A 41 -3.69 -2.18 -8.17
CA GLU A 41 -4.48 -1.96 -9.38
C GLU A 41 -3.68 -1.30 -10.51
N HIS A 42 -2.73 -0.42 -10.16
CA HIS A 42 -2.05 0.42 -11.16
C HIS A 42 -0.55 0.12 -11.33
N ALA A 43 0.11 -0.48 -10.33
CA ALA A 43 1.53 -0.81 -10.47
C ALA A 43 1.71 -2.10 -11.27
N ALA A 44 2.79 -2.15 -12.07
CA ALA A 44 3.14 -3.37 -12.78
C ALA A 44 3.40 -4.52 -11.79
N PRO A 45 3.06 -5.78 -12.12
CA PRO A 45 3.25 -6.93 -11.22
C PRO A 45 4.67 -7.09 -10.70
N VAL A 46 5.66 -6.70 -11.52
CA VAL A 46 7.08 -6.71 -11.17
C VAL A 46 7.43 -5.63 -10.15
N SER A 47 6.83 -4.44 -10.25
CA SER A 47 7.06 -3.31 -9.33
C SER A 47 6.51 -3.54 -7.94
N LEU A 48 5.56 -4.48 -7.79
CA LEU A 48 5.02 -4.88 -6.50
C LEU A 48 5.97 -5.82 -5.74
N ARG A 49 6.94 -6.48 -6.41
CA ARG A 49 7.87 -7.42 -5.74
C ARG A 49 8.86 -6.69 -4.83
N GLY A 50 9.36 -5.53 -5.25
CA GLY A 50 10.24 -4.66 -4.45
C GLY A 50 9.49 -3.55 -3.71
N ALA A 51 8.16 -3.53 -3.76
CA ALA A 51 7.38 -2.41 -3.25
C ALA A 51 7.48 -2.28 -1.72
N THR A 52 7.71 -1.05 -1.26
CA THR A 52 7.76 -0.71 0.16
C THR A 52 6.84 0.47 0.42
N LEU A 53 5.98 0.37 1.43
CA LEU A 53 5.06 1.41 1.84
C LEU A 53 5.44 1.92 3.24
N LYS A 54 5.87 3.16 3.31
CA LYS A 54 6.19 3.84 4.56
C LYS A 54 5.00 4.67 5.04
N ILE A 55 4.67 4.56 6.32
CA ILE A 55 3.54 5.23 6.98
C ILE A 55 4.06 5.84 8.27
N GLY A 56 4.50 7.09 8.20
CA GLY A 56 5.23 7.74 9.30
C GLY A 56 6.46 6.91 9.70
N ASN A 57 6.42 6.34 10.91
CA ASN A 57 7.49 5.50 11.46
C ASN A 57 7.35 3.99 11.17
N ARG A 58 6.32 3.58 10.43
CA ARG A 58 6.09 2.18 10.04
C ARG A 58 6.50 1.95 8.60
N VAL A 59 7.08 0.79 8.33
CA VAL A 59 7.42 0.34 6.99
C VAL A 59 6.72 -0.99 6.74
N LEU A 60 6.01 -1.07 5.62
CA LEU A 60 5.30 -2.25 5.16
C LEU A 60 5.95 -2.74 3.87
N GLY A 61 6.37 -3.99 3.86
CA GLY A 61 6.81 -4.68 2.67
C GLY A 61 5.65 -5.19 1.80
N PRO A 62 5.97 -5.82 0.67
CA PRO A 62 5.00 -6.18 -0.36
C PRO A 62 3.95 -7.19 0.11
N ASN A 63 4.34 -8.15 0.96
CA ASN A 63 3.42 -9.11 1.57
C ASN A 63 2.41 -8.44 2.50
N GLN A 64 2.83 -7.41 3.25
CA GLN A 64 1.95 -6.67 4.16
C GLN A 64 1.01 -5.74 3.38
N ILE A 65 1.48 -5.13 2.29
CA ILE A 65 0.64 -4.35 1.37
C ILE A 65 -0.50 -5.22 0.81
N ARG A 66 -0.20 -6.43 0.34
CA ARG A 66 -1.20 -7.39 -0.15
C ARG A 66 -2.23 -7.77 0.93
N ARG A 67 -1.76 -8.06 2.15
CA ARG A 67 -2.67 -8.36 3.28
C ARG A 67 -3.55 -7.15 3.63
N LEU A 68 -3.00 -5.94 3.59
CA LEU A 68 -3.77 -4.72 3.86
C LEU A 68 -4.88 -4.53 2.81
N HIS A 69 -4.57 -4.79 1.53
CA HIS A 69 -5.55 -4.73 0.45
C HIS A 69 -6.65 -5.78 0.60
N GLN A 70 -6.29 -7.01 0.93
CA GLN A 70 -7.29 -8.06 1.21
C GLN A 70 -8.17 -7.67 2.40
N GLY A 71 -7.60 -7.08 3.45
CA GLY A 71 -8.36 -6.54 4.57
C GLY A 71 -9.27 -5.35 4.19
N LEU A 72 -8.83 -4.49 3.26
CA LEU A 72 -9.65 -3.41 2.71
C LEU A 72 -10.84 -3.95 1.92
N MET A 73 -10.62 -4.94 1.06
CA MET A 73 -11.68 -5.60 0.29
C MET A 73 -12.65 -6.35 1.21
N ALA A 74 -12.14 -7.13 2.17
CA ALA A 74 -12.95 -7.86 3.14
C ALA A 74 -13.74 -6.93 4.08
N GLY A 75 -13.16 -5.79 4.47
CA GLY A 75 -13.86 -4.75 5.25
C GLY A 75 -14.92 -4.00 4.45
N SER A 76 -14.74 -3.88 3.12
CA SER A 76 -15.73 -3.29 2.22
C SER A 76 -16.85 -4.26 1.84
N LEU A 77 -16.59 -5.57 1.88
CA LEU A 77 -17.57 -6.64 1.65
C LEU A 77 -18.42 -6.97 2.89
N ASN A 78 -18.04 -6.44 4.07
CA ASN A 78 -18.85 -6.45 5.30
C ASN A 78 -19.52 -5.08 5.53
N GLY A 79 -19.96 -4.42 4.46
CA GLY A 79 -20.94 -3.33 4.59
C GLY A 79 -22.27 -3.93 5.08
N PRO A 80 -23.02 -3.25 5.97
CA PRO A 80 -24.27 -3.79 6.49
C PRO A 80 -25.20 -4.08 5.31
N SER A 81 -25.54 -5.35 5.13
CA SER A 81 -26.74 -5.74 4.40
C SER A 81 -27.91 -5.09 5.14
N VAL A 82 -28.40 -3.97 4.59
CA VAL A 82 -29.71 -3.41 4.90
C VAL A 82 -30.80 -4.29 4.30
#